data_AF-A0A9D0HGA6-F1
#
_entry.id   AF-A0A9D0HGA6-F1
#
_cell.length_a   1.000
_cell.length_b   1.000
_cell.length_c   1.000
_cell.angle_alpha   90.00
_cell.angle_beta   90.00
_cell.angle_gamma   90.00
#
_symmetry.space_group_name_H-M   'P 1'
#
loop_
_entity.id
_entity.type
_entity.pdbx_description
1 polymer ?
#
loop_
_entity_poly.entity_id
_entity_poly.type
_entity_poly.pdbx_seq_one_letter_code
_entity_poly.pdbx_strand_id
1 'polypeptide(L)'
;MCGEIEPDELVTGSPAFVINNTLDFGMLMFDKNQLCPGGLTLFNEPNLGGNSKYSEVFAYEMLYRCELATLLKTEANIVYAVEGKKTDFLAEIDGLKVGVSVTRAYKYMAPFTTNDALALLTKKLSDINQSTQNVAPDRKS
;
A
#
# COMPACT_ATOMS: atom_id res chain seq x y z
N MET A 1 -16.18 11.18 4.72
CA MET A 1 -15.36 10.66 5.83
C MET A 1 -14.79 9.34 5.34
N CYS A 2 -13.49 9.11 5.52
CA CYS A 2 -12.81 7.95 4.95
C CYS A 2 -13.01 6.64 5.72
N GLY A 3 -13.71 6.64 6.86
CA GLY A 3 -13.68 5.51 7.78
C GLY A 3 -12.27 5.39 8.37
N GLU A 4 -12.05 6.06 9.49
CA GLU A 4 -10.75 6.09 10.18
C GLU A 4 -10.37 4.68 10.64
N ILE A 5 -9.08 4.35 10.54
CA ILE A 5 -8.50 3.11 11.07
C ILE A 5 -8.23 3.32 12.55
N GLU A 6 -8.82 2.49 13.40
CA GLU A 6 -8.54 2.57 14.84
C GLU A 6 -7.23 1.83 15.18
N PRO A 7 -6.42 2.31 16.14
CA PRO A 7 -5.15 1.68 16.49
C PRO A 7 -5.26 0.20 16.89
N ASP A 8 -6.37 -0.21 17.51
CA ASP A 8 -6.60 -1.59 17.91
C ASP A 8 -6.85 -2.53 16.71
N GLU A 9 -7.41 -2.01 15.61
CA GLU A 9 -7.56 -2.72 14.34
C GLU A 9 -6.19 -3.07 13.74
N LEU A 10 -5.20 -2.17 13.86
CA LEU A 10 -3.83 -2.38 13.38
C LEU A 10 -3.03 -3.37 14.24
N VAL A 11 -3.33 -3.47 15.54
CA VAL A 11 -2.56 -4.32 16.48
C VAL A 11 -3.12 -5.72 16.59
N THR A 12 -4.44 -5.88 16.63
CA THR A 12 -5.08 -7.18 16.86
C THR A 12 -5.04 -8.06 15.62
N GLY A 13 -5.18 -7.47 14.42
CA GLY A 13 -5.08 -8.14 13.13
C GLY A 13 -6.06 -9.30 12.92
N SER A 14 -7.03 -9.49 13.83
CA SER A 14 -7.94 -10.64 13.84
C SER A 14 -9.29 -10.28 14.47
N PRO A 15 -10.40 -10.42 13.73
CA PRO A 15 -10.45 -10.81 12.32
C PRO A 15 -9.87 -9.73 11.41
N ALA A 16 -9.37 -10.13 10.24
CA ALA A 16 -9.05 -9.18 9.19
C ALA A 16 -10.31 -8.37 8.85
N PHE A 17 -10.14 -7.06 8.68
CA PHE A 17 -11.22 -6.13 8.38
C PHE A 17 -11.05 -5.55 6.97
N VAL A 18 -12.13 -4.99 6.43
CA VAL A 18 -12.15 -4.40 5.10
C VAL A 18 -12.66 -2.97 5.23
N ILE A 19 -11.84 -2.04 4.75
CA ILE A 19 -12.25 -0.64 4.60
C ILE A 19 -12.48 -0.37 3.13
N ASN A 20 -13.69 0.09 2.82
CA ASN A 20 -14.05 0.52 1.47
C ASN A 20 -13.96 2.03 1.39
N ASN A 21 -13.07 2.51 0.53
CA ASN A 21 -12.88 3.92 0.27
C ASN A 21 -13.06 4.23 -1.21
N THR A 22 -13.56 5.43 -1.49
CA THR A 22 -13.64 5.97 -2.84
C THR A 22 -12.97 7.33 -2.84
N LEU A 23 -11.94 7.49 -3.65
CA LEU A 23 -11.35 8.79 -3.93
C LEU A 23 -11.79 9.22 -5.32
N ASP A 24 -12.43 10.39 -5.37
CA ASP A 24 -12.65 11.14 -6.60
C ASP A 24 -11.70 12.34 -6.59
N PHE A 25 -10.85 12.44 -7.60
CA PHE A 25 -9.91 13.56 -7.71
C PHE A 25 -10.59 14.85 -8.16
N GLY A 26 -11.88 14.83 -8.54
CA GLY A 26 -12.66 16.01 -8.91
C GLY A 26 -12.09 16.81 -10.08
N MET A 27 -11.06 16.27 -10.75
CA MET A 27 -10.27 16.92 -11.77
C MET A 27 -10.22 16.07 -13.03
N LEU A 28 -10.19 16.74 -14.18
CA LEU A 28 -10.14 16.09 -15.48
C LEU A 28 -8.79 15.38 -15.76
N MET A 29 -7.72 15.72 -15.01
CA MET A 29 -6.36 15.26 -15.29
C MET A 29 -5.55 15.06 -14.00
N PHE A 30 -4.65 14.08 -14.02
CA PHE A 30 -3.66 13.87 -12.96
C PHE A 30 -2.65 15.03 -12.94
N ASP A 31 -2.45 15.64 -11.77
CA ASP A 31 -1.43 16.66 -11.53
C ASP A 31 -0.53 16.25 -10.35
N LYS A 32 0.72 15.88 -10.64
CA LYS A 32 1.68 15.45 -9.62
C LYS A 32 2.00 16.54 -8.59
N ASN A 33 1.77 17.82 -8.91
CA ASN A 33 2.03 18.92 -7.99
C ASN A 33 0.98 19.01 -6.87
N GLN A 34 -0.12 18.25 -6.98
CA GLN A 34 -1.15 18.16 -5.95
C GLN A 34 -0.96 16.96 -5.01
N LEU A 35 0.06 16.14 -5.27
CA LEU A 35 0.44 15.05 -4.38
C LEU A 35 1.02 15.61 -3.08
N CYS A 36 0.78 14.90 -1.99
CA CYS A 36 1.49 15.17 -0.74
C CYS A 36 2.99 14.84 -0.90
N PRO A 37 3.85 15.32 0.02
CA PRO A 37 5.29 15.09 -0.08
C PRO A 37 5.67 13.61 -0.26
N GLY A 38 5.05 12.69 0.51
CA GLY A 38 5.32 11.25 0.37
C GLY A 38 4.76 10.65 -0.93
N GLY A 39 3.62 11.14 -1.43
CA GLY A 39 3.06 10.74 -2.72
C GLY A 39 3.97 11.14 -3.88
N LEU A 40 4.55 12.35 -3.80
CA LEU A 40 5.55 12.82 -4.77
C LEU A 40 6.85 12.00 -4.72
N THR A 41 7.29 11.59 -3.52
CA THR A 41 8.43 10.67 -3.36
C THR A 41 8.18 9.34 -4.05
N LEU A 42 7.04 8.67 -3.76
CA LEU A 42 6.66 7.42 -4.43
C LEU A 42 6.53 7.57 -5.95
N PHE A 43 6.05 8.72 -6.43
CA PHE A 43 5.96 8.99 -7.85
C PHE A 43 7.34 9.08 -8.52
N ASN A 44 8.30 9.75 -7.89
CA ASN A 44 9.63 10.00 -8.45
C ASN A 44 10.57 8.81 -8.33
N GLU A 45 10.46 8.01 -7.28
CA GLU A 45 11.31 6.84 -7.08
C GLU A 45 10.95 5.68 -8.03
N PRO A 46 11.93 4.84 -8.41
CA PRO A 46 11.65 3.61 -9.14
C PRO A 46 11.00 2.59 -8.21
N ASN A 47 9.99 1.88 -8.70
CA ASN A 47 9.53 0.66 -8.03
C ASN A 47 10.41 -0.52 -8.48
N LEU A 48 10.61 -1.50 -7.59
CA LEU A 48 11.51 -2.62 -7.81
C LEU A 48 10.89 -3.74 -8.69
N GLY A 49 9.58 -3.71 -8.96
CA GLY A 49 8.90 -4.89 -9.47
C GLY A 49 7.73 -4.76 -10.45
N GLY A 50 7.30 -3.57 -10.91
CA GLY A 50 6.15 -3.59 -11.85
C GLY A 50 5.54 -2.27 -12.33
N ASN A 51 4.31 -2.37 -12.84
CA ASN A 51 3.50 -1.25 -13.35
C ASN A 51 2.56 -0.67 -12.25
N SER A 52 2.93 -0.84 -10.98
CA SER A 52 2.12 -0.48 -9.81
C SER A 52 2.33 0.95 -9.31
N LYS A 53 3.33 1.69 -9.80
CA LYS A 53 3.67 3.05 -9.35
C LYS A 53 2.46 3.94 -9.03
N TYR A 54 1.53 4.09 -9.98
CA TYR A 54 0.34 4.92 -9.76
C TYR A 54 -0.62 4.36 -8.70
N SER A 55 -0.70 3.03 -8.57
CA SER A 55 -1.48 2.38 -7.52
C SER A 55 -0.84 2.55 -6.14
N GLU A 56 0.49 2.60 -6.04
CA GLU A 56 1.22 2.91 -4.81
C GLU A 56 0.99 4.35 -4.38
N VAL A 57 1.14 5.30 -5.31
CA VAL A 57 0.84 6.73 -5.09
C VAL A 57 -0.61 6.90 -4.63
N PHE A 58 -1.56 6.27 -5.32
CA PHE A 58 -2.99 6.37 -4.98
C PHE A 58 -3.28 5.81 -3.58
N ALA A 59 -2.74 4.63 -3.25
CA ALA A 59 -2.92 4.04 -1.93
C ALA A 59 -2.32 4.91 -0.82
N TYR A 60 -1.13 5.48 -1.06
CA TYR A 60 -0.51 6.36 -0.07
C TYR A 60 -1.25 7.70 0.07
N GLU A 61 -1.72 8.32 -1.01
CA GLU A 61 -2.56 9.53 -0.93
C GLU A 61 -3.83 9.30 -0.12
N MET A 62 -4.44 8.12 -0.23
CA MET A 62 -5.57 7.72 0.59
C MET A 62 -5.18 7.72 2.07
N LEU A 63 -4.14 6.97 2.43
CA LEU A 63 -3.67 6.85 3.82
C LEU A 63 -3.19 8.20 4.39
N TYR A 64 -2.52 9.03 3.60
CA TYR A 64 -2.08 10.35 4.02
C TYR A 64 -3.25 11.28 4.33
N ARG A 65 -4.28 11.29 3.48
CA ARG A 65 -5.43 12.21 3.60
C ARG A 65 -6.46 11.74 4.62
N CYS A 66 -6.59 10.43 4.79
CA CYS A 66 -7.60 9.81 5.64
C CYS A 66 -7.06 9.46 7.03
N GLU A 67 -5.80 9.01 7.11
CA GLU A 67 -5.20 8.43 8.33
C GLU A 67 -3.96 9.22 8.79
N LEU A 68 -3.70 10.40 8.21
CA LEU A 68 -2.52 11.22 8.49
C LEU A 68 -1.19 10.45 8.37
N ALA A 69 -1.16 9.44 7.49
CA ALA A 69 -0.04 8.52 7.41
C ALA A 69 1.27 9.19 6.96
N THR A 70 2.38 8.85 7.61
CA THR A 70 3.71 9.33 7.22
C THR A 70 4.46 8.26 6.43
N LEU A 71 4.99 8.59 5.25
CA LEU A 71 5.83 7.66 4.48
C LEU A 71 7.18 7.48 5.20
N LEU A 72 7.51 6.24 5.56
CA LEU A 72 8.78 5.90 6.20
C LEU A 72 9.81 5.39 5.19
N LYS A 73 9.42 4.47 4.30
CA LYS A 73 10.31 3.84 3.30
C LYS A 73 9.52 3.46 2.06
N THR A 74 10.11 3.67 0.89
CA THR A 74 9.64 3.08 -0.38
C THR A 74 10.14 1.65 -0.55
N GLU A 75 9.60 0.90 -1.52
CA GLU A 75 9.96 -0.50 -1.80
C GLU A 75 11.48 -0.74 -1.82
N ALA A 76 12.23 0.17 -2.46
CA ALA A 76 13.68 0.08 -2.61
C ALA A 76 14.47 0.27 -1.30
N ASN A 77 13.86 0.96 -0.34
CA ASN A 77 14.50 1.36 0.91
C ASN A 77 14.16 0.43 2.09
N ILE A 78 13.22 -0.51 1.92
CA ILE A 78 12.94 -1.54 2.91
C ILE A 78 14.03 -2.62 2.83
N VAL A 79 14.63 -2.92 3.98
CA VAL A 79 15.69 -3.93 4.09
C VAL A 79 15.05 -5.29 4.39
N TYR A 80 15.37 -6.28 3.56
CA TYR A 80 14.91 -7.65 3.71
C TYR A 80 16.08 -8.56 4.10
N ALA A 81 15.84 -9.47 5.05
CA ALA A 81 16.82 -10.47 5.49
C ALA A 81 16.88 -11.69 4.56
N VAL A 82 15.81 -11.92 3.80
CA VAL A 82 15.66 -13.07 2.89
C VAL A 82 15.11 -12.59 1.56
N GLU A 83 15.58 -13.19 0.45
CA GLU A 83 14.97 -12.96 -0.86
C GLU A 83 13.55 -13.55 -0.93
N GLY A 84 12.62 -12.82 -1.56
CA GLY A 84 11.24 -13.28 -1.68
C GLY A 84 10.25 -12.13 -1.89
N LYS A 85 9.06 -12.29 -1.31
CA LYS A 85 8.00 -11.27 -1.37
C LYS A 85 8.43 -10.01 -0.62
N LYS A 86 8.11 -8.87 -1.22
CA LYS A 86 8.40 -7.54 -0.71
C LYS A 86 7.10 -6.74 -0.58
N THR A 87 7.19 -5.67 0.19
CA THR A 87 6.15 -4.73 0.54
C THR A 87 6.37 -3.49 -0.32
N ASP A 88 5.29 -2.89 -0.83
CA ASP A 88 5.41 -1.79 -1.80
C ASP A 88 5.88 -0.49 -1.11
N PHE A 89 5.44 -0.22 0.11
CA PHE A 89 6.01 0.83 0.96
C PHE A 89 5.72 0.60 2.45
N LEU A 90 6.46 1.29 3.31
CA LEU A 90 6.26 1.32 4.75
C LEU A 90 5.74 2.70 5.15
N ALA A 91 4.61 2.73 5.85
CA ALA A 91 4.02 3.94 6.39
C ALA A 91 3.96 3.87 7.93
N GLU A 92 3.84 5.03 8.56
CA GLU A 92 3.45 5.16 9.96
C GLU A 92 2.00 5.64 10.02
N ILE A 93 1.17 4.93 10.78
CA ILE A 93 -0.22 5.29 11.09
C ILE A 93 -0.37 5.17 12.60
N ASP A 94 -0.75 6.24 13.28
CA ASP A 94 -0.87 6.29 14.75
C ASP A 94 0.35 5.76 15.52
N GLY A 95 1.55 6.07 15.02
CA GLY A 95 2.82 5.64 15.62
C GLY A 95 3.18 4.17 15.37
N LEU A 96 2.36 3.44 14.60
CA LEU A 96 2.59 2.04 14.21
C LEU A 96 3.19 1.98 12.80
N LYS A 97 4.23 1.15 12.64
CA LYS A 97 4.84 0.88 11.33
C LYS A 97 4.01 -0.15 10.57
N VAL A 98 3.32 0.28 9.52
CA VAL A 98 2.43 -0.54 8.70
C VAL A 98 3.03 -0.77 7.32
N GLY A 99 3.29 -2.03 6.99
CA GLY A 99 3.70 -2.44 5.65
C GLY A 99 2.49 -2.47 4.71
N VAL A 100 2.53 -1.69 3.63
CA VAL A 100 1.43 -1.58 2.68
C VAL A 100 1.77 -2.31 1.40
N SER A 101 0.82 -3.11 0.92
CA SER A 101 0.95 -3.77 -0.36
C SER A 101 -0.26 -3.55 -1.26
N VAL A 102 -0.03 -3.12 -2.49
CA VAL A 102 -1.07 -2.66 -3.42
C VAL A 102 -1.31 -3.66 -4.54
N THR A 103 -2.54 -3.73 -5.02
CA THR A 103 -2.90 -4.48 -6.23
C THR A 103 -4.03 -3.79 -6.96
N ARG A 104 -4.20 -4.07 -8.24
CA ARG A 104 -5.26 -3.51 -9.07
C ARG A 104 -6.18 -4.62 -9.56
N ALA A 105 -7.46 -4.51 -9.22
CA ALA A 105 -8.50 -5.36 -9.77
C ALA A 105 -8.86 -4.88 -11.19
N TYR A 106 -8.11 -5.36 -12.19
CA TYR A 106 -8.28 -4.97 -13.59
C TYR A 106 -7.83 -6.09 -14.52
N LYS A 107 -8.52 -6.24 -15.66
CA LYS A 107 -8.16 -7.15 -16.75
C LYS A 107 -8.23 -6.40 -18.07
N TYR A 108 -7.15 -6.45 -18.85
CA TYR A 108 -7.09 -5.79 -20.14
C TYR A 108 -7.92 -6.55 -21.19
N MET A 109 -8.76 -5.84 -21.94
CA MET A 109 -9.57 -6.38 -23.05
C MET A 109 -10.50 -7.55 -22.68
N ALA A 110 -10.82 -7.73 -21.41
CA ALA A 110 -11.78 -8.73 -20.95
C ALA A 110 -12.45 -8.27 -19.63
N PRO A 111 -13.67 -8.75 -19.32
CA PRO A 111 -14.29 -8.51 -18.02
C PRO A 111 -13.44 -9.08 -16.89
N PHE A 112 -13.28 -8.31 -15.81
CA PHE A 112 -12.70 -8.80 -14.55
C PHE A 112 -13.76 -9.60 -13.80
N THR A 113 -13.53 -10.90 -13.59
CA THR A 113 -14.52 -11.80 -13.00
C THR A 113 -14.33 -11.98 -11.50
N THR A 114 -15.33 -12.52 -10.80
CA THR A 114 -15.22 -12.90 -9.39
C THR A 114 -14.09 -13.91 -9.15
N ASN A 115 -13.85 -14.82 -10.10
CA ASN A 115 -12.74 -15.77 -10.02
C ASN A 115 -11.38 -15.06 -10.11
N ASP A 116 -11.25 -14.05 -10.99
CA ASP A 116 -10.05 -13.22 -11.06
C ASP A 116 -9.84 -12.45 -9.73
N ALA A 117 -10.93 -11.91 -9.15
CA ALA A 117 -10.91 -11.21 -7.87
C ALA A 117 -10.42 -12.10 -6.72
N LEU A 118 -10.99 -13.31 -6.60
CA LEU A 118 -10.65 -14.26 -5.55
C LEU A 118 -9.19 -14.72 -5.69
N ALA A 119 -8.76 -15.09 -6.89
CA ALA A 119 -7.39 -15.51 -7.14
C ALA A 119 -6.39 -14.38 -6.80
N LEU A 120 -6.70 -13.14 -7.19
CA LEU A 120 -5.87 -11.98 -6.88
C LEU A 120 -5.78 -11.73 -5.37
N LEU A 121 -6.92 -11.74 -4.68
CA LEU A 121 -7.01 -11.47 -3.24
C LEU A 121 -6.30 -12.55 -2.43
N THR A 122 -6.57 -13.84 -2.69
CA THR A 122 -5.93 -14.97 -1.99
C THR A 122 -4.40 -14.92 -2.16
N LYS A 123 -3.91 -14.69 -3.38
CA LYS A 123 -2.49 -14.54 -3.63
C LYS A 123 -1.92 -13.35 -2.84
N LYS A 124 -2.59 -12.21 -2.85
CA LYS A 124 -2.10 -10.99 -2.20
C LYS A 124 -2.02 -11.14 -0.68
N LEU A 125 -3.03 -11.72 -0.05
CA LEU A 125 -3.03 -11.97 1.40
C LEU A 125 -1.91 -12.94 1.81
N SER A 126 -1.64 -13.96 1.00
CA SER A 126 -0.49 -14.85 1.22
C SER A 126 0.85 -14.12 1.07
N ASP A 127 0.99 -13.30 0.02
CA ASP A 127 2.23 -12.55 -0.27
C ASP A 127 2.56 -11.54 0.84
N ILE A 128 1.54 -10.89 1.45
CA ILE A 128 1.72 -9.93 2.55
C ILE A 128 2.33 -10.62 3.78
N ASN A 129 1.78 -11.77 4.19
CA ASN A 129 2.30 -12.53 5.33
C ASN A 129 3.77 -12.94 5.14
N GLN A 130 4.12 -13.37 3.92
CA GLN A 130 5.50 -13.70 3.59
C GLN A 130 6.41 -12.46 3.59
N SER A 131 5.93 -11.33 3.07
CA SER A 131 6.71 -10.10 3.04
C SER A 131 7.07 -9.60 4.44
N THR A 132 6.13 -9.69 5.40
CA THR A 132 6.36 -9.34 6.81
C THR A 132 7.47 -10.18 7.43
N GLN A 133 7.49 -11.50 7.15
CA GLN A 133 8.51 -12.41 7.68
C GLN A 133 9.91 -12.15 7.09
N ASN A 134 9.97 -11.58 5.88
CA ASN A 134 11.23 -11.32 5.21
C ASN A 134 11.92 -10.01 5.66
N VAL A 135 11.19 -9.09 6.32
CA VAL A 135 11.74 -7.79 6.73
C VAL A 135 12.87 -7.99 7.74
N ALA A 136 14.01 -7.34 7.51
CA ALA A 136 15.12 -7.38 8.45
C ALA A 136 14.78 -6.63 9.74
N PRO A 137 15.30 -7.05 10.92
CA PRO A 137 15.11 -6.32 12.16
C PRO A 137 15.54 -4.85 12.02
N ASP A 138 14.74 -3.96 12.59
CA ASP A 138 15.00 -2.52 12.54
C ASP A 138 16.31 -2.22 13.28
N ARG A 139 17.35 -1.83 12.54
CA ARG A 139 18.59 -1.34 13.14
C ARG A 139 18.33 0.10 13.54
N LYS A 140 18.09 0.34 14.83
CA LYS A 140 18.13 1.71 15.38
C LYS A 140 19.51 2.30 15.07
N SER A 141 19.54 3.29 14.19
CA SER A 141 20.70 4.17 13.95
C SER A 141 20.88 5.12 15.12
#